data_AF-A0A484M9S2-F1
#
_entry.id   AF-A0A484M9S2-F1
#
_cell.length_a   1.000
_cell.length_b   1.000
_cell.length_c   1.000
_cell.angle_alpha   90.00
_cell.angle_beta   90.00
_cell.angle_gamma   90.00
#
_symmetry.space_group_name_H-M   'P 1'
#
loop_
_entity.id
_entity.type
_entity.pdbx_description
1 polymer ?
#
loop_
_entity_poly.entity_id
_entity_poly.type
_entity_poly.pdbx_seq_one_letter_code
_entity_poly.pdbx_strand_id
1 'polypeptide(L)'
;MHFFHSKPRVLCNCTSIIHRMMTNKAISHARRNTLLEIESTTQTWWKEADVFNADSCQEPPQLRQKFFGNIPFPYMNGVLHLGHGFSISKLEFAAAYHRLNGMNVLLPFAFHCTGMPIKAAADKIAREIQQYGDPPLFPNLEEDNRLKYQWEIMRDLGIQDSEISKFKDPQKWLSYFPHVAMDDLKAFGLGCDWRRSFVTTEINPFFDSFVRWQMNKLKSMGKIVKEARHTIFSPLDGQPCADHDRTIGEGVQPQEYTLIKMEMVAPFNSPKMKAALEGKNVFLAALTSRPETLYGLTNAWVSPEGRYGAFEINDTDVLVLSHRAALNLAYQGLSKIPEKTSCLLELTGSDLIGLPLKFPMSFRQILHVLPMPATTNTRIVDKGTGILTSVPSDVPLDYIWLHNLKMKPDLRNKYDLKDEWVLPLEITPIIFVDGFGDEAVAERVCKDMKIVSQNEKVKLEEATKLIDSLEGKLLVGEHAGKGINIVKPLINKSLIETHRAILYYEPASQVISRSGDECIVALTEQWFITYGEVEWKKMAEECLSSMTLYSDEARHWFEHSLSWLNKWACSRSFGLGTRIPWDEQFLVESLSDSSLYMAYYTVSHLLHGGDIYGARSNSSIRPEQMTGFQARI
;
A
#
# COMPACT_ATOMS: atom_id res chain seq x y z
N MET A 1 12.65 -3.09 -4.99
CA MET A 1 12.58 -3.93 -6.21
C MET A 1 11.23 -3.71 -6.89
N HIS A 2 11.07 -2.58 -7.57
CA HIS A 2 10.08 -2.47 -8.65
C HIS A 2 10.86 -2.59 -9.96
N PHE A 3 10.18 -3.08 -11.00
CA PHE A 3 10.68 -3.36 -12.36
C PHE A 3 11.24 -4.76 -12.62
N PHE A 4 10.33 -5.67 -12.97
CA PHE A 4 10.41 -6.44 -14.22
C PHE A 4 8.97 -6.79 -14.63
N HIS A 5 8.36 -5.93 -15.45
CA HIS A 5 7.15 -6.25 -16.23
C HIS A 5 7.47 -6.01 -17.70
N SER A 6 8.28 -6.91 -18.27
CA SER A 6 8.36 -7.08 -19.71
C SER A 6 7.55 -8.31 -20.08
N LYS A 7 6.37 -8.08 -20.69
CA LYS A 7 5.54 -9.13 -21.30
C LYS A 7 6.39 -10.02 -22.22
N PRO A 8 6.23 -11.35 -22.19
CA PRO A 8 6.75 -12.17 -23.28
C PRO A 8 5.88 -11.93 -24.52
N ARG A 9 6.45 -11.32 -25.56
CA ARG A 9 5.85 -11.35 -26.90
C ARG A 9 5.91 -12.79 -27.41
N VAL A 10 4.74 -13.42 -27.47
CA VAL A 10 4.51 -14.63 -28.24
C VAL A 10 4.73 -14.29 -29.73
N LEU A 11 5.88 -14.68 -30.28
CA LEU A 11 6.08 -14.73 -31.72
C LEU A 11 5.45 -16.03 -32.24
N CYS A 12 4.15 -15.98 -32.51
CA CYS A 12 3.46 -16.98 -33.32
C CYS A 12 3.50 -16.53 -34.79
N ASN A 13 4.48 -17.00 -35.55
CA ASN A 13 4.45 -16.90 -37.02
C ASN A 13 4.00 -18.25 -37.60
N CYS A 14 2.71 -18.31 -37.93
CA CYS A 14 2.01 -19.45 -38.56
C CYS A 14 2.39 -19.71 -40.03
N THR A 15 3.63 -19.49 -40.44
CA THR A 15 4.08 -19.73 -41.83
C THR A 15 5.23 -20.73 -41.98
N SER A 16 5.69 -21.38 -40.89
CA SER A 16 6.72 -22.42 -40.97
C SER A 16 6.19 -23.86 -40.84
N ILE A 17 4.88 -24.07 -40.68
CA ILE A 17 4.31 -25.38 -40.33
C ILE A 17 4.34 -26.36 -41.52
N ILE A 18 4.27 -25.87 -42.76
CA ILE A 18 4.19 -26.75 -43.94
C ILE A 18 5.58 -27.26 -44.38
N HIS A 19 6.68 -26.61 -44.00
CA HIS A 19 8.04 -27.08 -44.35
C HIS A 19 8.71 -27.95 -43.28
N ARG A 20 8.13 -28.03 -42.06
CA ARG A 20 8.71 -28.79 -40.94
C ARG A 20 8.21 -30.24 -40.84
N MET A 21 7.19 -30.62 -41.62
CA MET A 21 6.60 -31.97 -41.61
C MET A 21 7.43 -33.02 -42.37
N MET A 22 8.56 -32.67 -43.01
CA MET A 22 9.40 -33.62 -43.76
C MET A 22 10.83 -33.81 -43.25
N THR A 23 11.15 -33.44 -42.00
CA THR A 23 12.41 -33.82 -41.34
C THR A 23 12.20 -34.14 -39.85
N ASN A 24 11.50 -35.22 -39.56
CA ASN A 24 11.44 -35.80 -38.21
C ASN A 24 12.76 -36.51 -37.87
N LYS A 25 13.84 -35.74 -37.61
CA LYS A 25 14.95 -36.24 -36.80
C LYS A 25 14.53 -36.08 -35.34
N ALA A 26 14.20 -37.20 -34.68
CA ALA A 26 14.03 -37.24 -33.23
C ALA A 26 15.26 -36.56 -32.58
N ILE A 27 15.02 -35.53 -31.76
CA ILE A 27 16.09 -34.88 -31.01
C ILE A 27 16.62 -35.91 -30.01
N SER A 28 17.85 -36.39 -30.21
CA SER A 28 18.47 -37.32 -29.27
C SER A 28 18.77 -36.59 -27.96
N HIS A 29 18.15 -37.06 -26.87
CA HIS A 29 18.40 -36.56 -25.51
C HIS A 29 19.57 -37.27 -24.81
N ALA A 30 20.32 -38.13 -25.52
CA ALA A 30 21.37 -38.96 -24.93
C ALA A 30 22.40 -38.15 -24.13
N ARG A 31 22.92 -37.05 -24.68
CA ARG A 31 23.90 -36.19 -23.99
C ARG A 31 23.35 -35.57 -22.70
N ARG A 32 22.11 -35.08 -22.74
CA ARG A 32 21.45 -34.52 -21.55
C ARG A 32 21.25 -35.61 -20.49
N ASN A 33 20.80 -36.79 -20.90
CA ASN A 33 20.57 -37.89 -19.97
C ASN A 33 21.88 -38.36 -19.32
N THR A 34 22.98 -38.43 -20.07
CA THR A 34 24.31 -38.70 -19.49
C THR A 34 24.74 -37.64 -18.47
N LEU A 35 24.46 -36.35 -18.71
CA LEU A 35 24.74 -35.31 -17.72
C LEU A 35 23.90 -35.50 -16.45
N LEU A 36 22.60 -35.79 -16.59
CA LEU A 36 21.70 -36.06 -15.45
C LEU A 36 22.16 -37.28 -14.63
N GLU A 37 22.69 -38.33 -15.28
CA GLU A 37 23.26 -39.50 -14.60
C GLU A 37 24.52 -39.15 -13.81
N ILE A 38 25.42 -38.34 -14.38
CA ILE A 38 26.63 -37.85 -13.70
C ILE A 38 26.25 -36.96 -12.51
N GLU A 39 25.29 -36.05 -12.69
CA GLU A 39 24.78 -35.14 -11.65
C GLU A 39 24.22 -35.94 -10.47
N SER A 40 23.32 -36.88 -10.73
CA SER A 40 22.71 -37.73 -9.69
C SER A 40 23.74 -38.55 -8.93
N THR A 41 24.70 -39.15 -9.64
CA THR A 41 25.79 -39.93 -9.01
C THR A 41 26.66 -39.05 -8.13
N THR A 42 27.04 -37.86 -8.62
CA THR A 42 27.91 -36.93 -7.89
C THR A 42 27.22 -36.34 -6.66
N GLN A 43 25.94 -35.98 -6.77
CA GLN A 43 25.14 -35.50 -5.65
C GLN A 43 24.98 -36.56 -4.55
N THR A 44 24.89 -37.84 -4.92
CA THR A 44 24.88 -38.96 -3.97
C THR A 44 26.19 -39.01 -3.18
N TRP A 45 27.34 -38.91 -3.86
CA TRP A 45 28.65 -38.87 -3.19
C TRP A 45 28.79 -37.69 -2.24
N TRP A 46 28.35 -36.49 -2.65
CA TRP A 46 28.38 -35.31 -1.79
C TRP A 46 27.57 -35.47 -0.52
N LYS A 47 26.39 -36.09 -0.63
CA LYS A 47 25.51 -36.36 0.50
C LYS A 47 26.10 -37.40 1.45
N GLU A 48 26.65 -38.50 0.93
CA GLU A 48 27.20 -39.59 1.75
C GLU A 48 28.48 -39.17 2.49
N ALA A 49 29.27 -38.28 1.88
CA ALA A 49 30.52 -37.78 2.46
C ALA A 49 30.37 -36.46 3.22
N ASP A 50 29.15 -35.90 3.32
CA ASP A 50 28.87 -34.66 4.07
C ASP A 50 29.78 -33.48 3.69
N VAL A 51 30.19 -33.39 2.41
CA VAL A 51 31.32 -32.56 1.96
C VAL A 51 31.13 -31.05 2.10
N PHE A 52 29.88 -30.60 2.33
CA PHE A 52 29.53 -29.20 2.49
C PHE A 52 29.26 -28.79 3.94
N ASN A 53 29.36 -29.72 4.90
CA ASN A 53 29.23 -29.41 6.30
C ASN A 53 30.44 -28.60 6.76
N ALA A 54 30.19 -27.42 7.34
CA ALA A 54 31.23 -26.53 7.81
C ALA A 54 31.06 -26.29 9.31
N ASP A 55 32.10 -26.60 10.08
CA ASP A 55 32.15 -26.40 11.52
C ASP A 55 33.16 -25.29 11.87
N SER A 56 32.93 -24.60 12.99
CA SER A 56 33.84 -23.57 13.49
C SER A 56 35.12 -24.20 14.03
N CYS A 57 36.26 -23.57 13.76
CA CYS A 57 37.53 -23.96 14.37
C CYS A 57 37.59 -23.52 15.84
N GLN A 58 38.46 -24.16 16.65
CA GLN A 58 38.67 -23.79 18.06
C GLN A 58 39.19 -22.35 18.21
N GLU A 59 40.04 -21.92 17.28
CA GLU A 59 40.59 -20.56 17.24
C GLU A 59 39.84 -19.68 16.22
N PRO A 60 39.71 -18.37 16.47
CA PRO A 60 39.16 -17.44 15.49
C PRO A 60 39.92 -17.49 14.16
N PRO A 61 39.23 -17.57 13.01
CA PRO A 61 39.90 -17.66 11.72
C PRO A 61 40.64 -16.35 11.41
N GLN A 62 41.87 -16.48 10.93
CA GLN A 62 42.63 -15.35 10.38
C GLN A 62 42.01 -14.86 9.06
N LEU A 63 42.47 -13.70 8.60
CA LEU A 63 42.03 -13.12 7.32
C LEU A 63 42.21 -14.15 6.19
N ARG A 64 41.15 -14.35 5.39
CA ARG A 64 41.08 -15.34 4.29
C ARG A 64 41.15 -16.82 4.72
N GLN A 65 40.90 -17.16 5.97
CA GLN A 65 40.73 -18.57 6.38
C GLN A 65 39.29 -19.07 6.34
N LYS A 66 38.31 -18.14 6.33
CA LYS A 66 36.89 -18.48 6.19
C LYS A 66 36.18 -17.67 5.10
N PHE A 67 35.15 -18.28 4.51
CA PHE A 67 34.15 -17.58 3.71
C PHE A 67 32.76 -17.90 4.26
N PHE A 68 32.00 -16.87 4.62
CA PHE A 68 30.62 -17.03 5.04
C PHE A 68 29.69 -16.34 4.03
N GLY A 69 29.11 -17.14 3.15
CA GLY A 69 28.24 -16.68 2.08
C GLY A 69 26.79 -16.63 2.53
N ASN A 70 26.07 -15.55 2.22
CA ASN A 70 24.64 -15.43 2.52
C ASN A 70 23.89 -14.88 1.31
N ILE A 71 22.69 -15.43 1.08
CA ILE A 71 21.70 -14.87 0.16
C ILE A 71 20.39 -14.67 0.94
N PRO A 72 19.59 -13.63 0.64
CA PRO A 72 18.25 -13.50 1.17
C PRO A 72 17.46 -14.80 0.97
N PHE A 73 16.98 -15.38 2.07
CA PHE A 73 16.08 -16.53 2.01
C PHE A 73 14.78 -16.19 1.25
N PRO A 74 14.32 -17.05 0.33
CA PRO A 74 13.14 -16.76 -0.49
C PRO A 74 11.83 -16.96 0.30
N TYR A 75 10.77 -16.27 -0.12
CA TYR A 75 9.42 -16.47 0.42
C TYR A 75 8.84 -17.82 -0.03
N MET A 76 8.18 -18.53 0.88
CA MET A 76 7.64 -19.89 0.68
C MET A 76 6.17 -19.92 0.23
N ASN A 77 5.79 -19.00 -0.63
CA ASN A 77 4.44 -18.91 -1.21
C ASN A 77 4.33 -19.59 -2.60
N GLY A 78 5.30 -20.42 -2.97
CA GLY A 78 5.37 -21.11 -4.27
C GLY A 78 6.70 -21.81 -4.49
N VAL A 79 6.93 -22.25 -5.73
CA VAL A 79 8.21 -22.87 -6.16
C VAL A 79 9.25 -21.82 -6.53
N LEU A 80 10.53 -22.18 -6.43
CA LEU A 80 11.62 -21.29 -6.83
C LEU A 80 11.73 -21.20 -8.36
N HIS A 81 11.49 -20.02 -8.92
CA HIS A 81 11.69 -19.77 -10.35
C HIS A 81 13.16 -19.48 -10.72
N LEU A 82 13.48 -19.47 -12.03
CA LEU A 82 14.83 -19.27 -12.57
C LEU A 82 15.55 -18.00 -12.08
N GLY A 83 14.82 -16.91 -11.80
CA GLY A 83 15.40 -15.69 -11.19
C GLY A 83 16.05 -15.93 -9.81
N HIS A 84 15.53 -16.88 -9.02
CA HIS A 84 16.17 -17.31 -7.77
C HIS A 84 17.45 -18.05 -8.09
N GLY A 85 17.40 -19.01 -9.03
CA GLY A 85 18.59 -19.76 -9.48
C GLY A 85 19.70 -18.83 -9.99
N PHE A 86 19.37 -17.80 -10.76
CA PHE A 86 20.33 -16.77 -11.20
C PHE A 86 20.97 -16.00 -10.04
N SER A 87 20.20 -15.69 -8.99
CA SER A 87 20.74 -14.95 -7.84
C SER A 87 21.60 -15.84 -6.96
N ILE A 88 21.16 -17.09 -6.73
CA ILE A 88 21.86 -18.11 -5.94
C ILE A 88 23.19 -18.52 -6.60
N SER A 89 23.22 -18.67 -7.93
CA SER A 89 24.42 -19.12 -8.64
C SER A 89 25.64 -18.22 -8.41
N LYS A 90 25.44 -16.91 -8.25
CA LYS A 90 26.52 -15.96 -7.91
C LYS A 90 27.24 -16.36 -6.63
N LEU A 91 26.47 -16.75 -5.60
CA LEU A 91 27.00 -17.14 -4.30
C LEU A 91 27.60 -18.55 -4.34
N GLU A 92 26.96 -19.48 -5.05
CA GLU A 92 27.48 -20.84 -5.24
C GLU A 92 28.85 -20.81 -5.94
N PHE A 93 29.00 -20.03 -7.01
CA PHE A 93 30.28 -19.91 -7.71
C PHE A 93 31.38 -19.30 -6.82
N ALA A 94 31.04 -18.29 -6.03
CA ALA A 94 31.97 -17.71 -5.06
C ALA A 94 32.37 -18.74 -4.00
N ALA A 95 31.42 -19.48 -3.43
CA ALA A 95 31.66 -20.52 -2.44
C ALA A 95 32.58 -21.62 -3.00
N ALA A 96 32.31 -22.13 -4.21
CA ALA A 96 33.15 -23.12 -4.87
C ALA A 96 34.58 -22.61 -5.10
N TYR A 97 34.74 -21.37 -5.59
CA TYR A 97 36.05 -20.75 -5.75
C TYR A 97 36.82 -20.65 -4.41
N HIS A 98 36.15 -20.23 -3.33
CA HIS A 98 36.78 -20.13 -2.01
C HIS A 98 37.15 -21.50 -1.42
N ARG A 99 36.37 -22.56 -1.69
CA ARG A 99 36.74 -23.94 -1.32
C ARG A 99 38.02 -24.38 -2.02
N LEU A 100 38.15 -24.09 -3.32
CA LEU A 100 39.37 -24.41 -4.08
C LEU A 100 40.61 -23.67 -3.56
N ASN A 101 40.43 -22.48 -2.98
CA ASN A 101 41.50 -21.73 -2.33
C ASN A 101 41.82 -22.21 -0.90
N GLY A 102 41.23 -23.33 -0.45
CA GLY A 102 41.50 -23.93 0.87
C GLY A 102 40.84 -23.20 2.04
N MET A 103 39.84 -22.35 1.78
CA MET A 103 39.10 -21.64 2.84
C MET A 103 38.02 -22.54 3.45
N ASN A 104 37.73 -22.36 4.75
CA ASN A 104 36.55 -22.97 5.37
C ASN A 104 35.30 -22.23 4.91
N VAL A 105 34.46 -22.87 4.10
CA VAL A 105 33.32 -22.24 3.41
C VAL A 105 32.01 -22.67 4.05
N LEU A 106 31.33 -21.72 4.68
CA LEU A 106 29.96 -21.88 5.15
C LEU A 106 28.99 -21.23 4.17
N LEU A 107 28.11 -22.05 3.60
CA LEU A 107 26.97 -21.63 2.79
C LEU A 107 25.69 -22.26 3.37
N PRO A 108 24.90 -21.53 4.17
CA PRO A 108 23.63 -22.01 4.68
C PRO A 108 22.46 -21.48 3.86
N PHE A 109 21.29 -22.11 4.02
CA PHE A 109 20.05 -21.69 3.35
C PHE A 109 18.84 -21.95 4.25
N ALA A 110 17.94 -20.98 4.35
CA ALA A 110 16.68 -21.08 5.10
C ALA A 110 15.50 -20.64 4.23
N PHE A 111 14.29 -20.74 4.79
CA PHE A 111 13.03 -20.61 4.07
C PHE A 111 12.12 -19.59 4.77
N HIS A 112 11.80 -18.49 4.09
CA HIS A 112 11.08 -17.38 4.69
C HIS A 112 9.56 -17.60 4.60
N CYS A 113 8.95 -17.86 5.76
CA CYS A 113 7.52 -18.12 5.90
C CYS A 113 6.77 -16.95 6.57
N THR A 114 7.49 -15.96 7.10
CA THR A 114 6.92 -14.77 7.73
C THR A 114 6.27 -13.88 6.68
N GLY A 115 5.10 -13.33 7.00
CA GLY A 115 4.39 -12.36 6.17
C GLY A 115 2.99 -12.81 5.78
N MET A 116 2.40 -12.04 4.87
CA MET A 116 1.01 -12.16 4.44
C MET A 116 0.79 -12.95 3.15
N PRO A 117 1.73 -13.03 2.16
CA PRO A 117 1.46 -13.68 0.88
C PRO A 117 0.93 -15.11 0.99
N ILE A 118 1.47 -15.90 1.93
CA ILE A 118 1.03 -17.29 2.19
C ILE A 118 -0.41 -17.30 2.69
N LYS A 119 -0.72 -16.51 3.73
CA LYS A 119 -2.06 -16.43 4.31
C LYS A 119 -3.08 -15.91 3.29
N ALA A 120 -2.73 -14.87 2.53
CA ALA A 120 -3.58 -14.32 1.48
C ALA A 120 -3.87 -15.32 0.35
N ALA A 121 -2.90 -16.15 -0.04
CA ALA A 121 -3.09 -17.21 -1.03
C ALA A 121 -3.97 -18.35 -0.48
N ALA A 122 -3.77 -18.73 0.78
CA ALA A 122 -4.61 -19.73 1.46
C ALA A 122 -6.08 -19.27 1.55
N ASP A 123 -6.31 -18.02 1.95
CA ASP A 123 -7.66 -17.46 2.04
C ASP A 123 -8.31 -17.31 0.65
N LYS A 124 -7.52 -17.08 -0.42
CA LYS A 124 -8.01 -17.09 -1.80
C LYS A 124 -8.49 -18.48 -2.21
N ILE A 125 -7.73 -19.54 -1.90
CA ILE A 125 -8.18 -20.92 -2.12
C ILE A 125 -9.47 -21.21 -1.32
N ALA A 126 -9.54 -20.78 -0.06
CA ALA A 126 -10.73 -20.96 0.78
C ALA A 126 -11.98 -20.31 0.16
N ARG A 127 -11.85 -19.07 -0.35
CA ARG A 127 -12.95 -18.35 -1.03
C ARG A 127 -13.35 -19.02 -2.33
N GLU A 128 -12.38 -19.44 -3.14
CA GLU A 128 -12.64 -20.14 -4.41
C GLU A 128 -13.41 -21.45 -4.16
N ILE A 129 -13.04 -22.21 -3.13
CA ILE A 129 -13.76 -23.41 -2.69
C ILE A 129 -15.20 -23.07 -2.28
N GLN A 130 -15.37 -22.03 -1.47
CA GLN A 130 -16.69 -21.62 -0.98
C GLN A 130 -17.62 -21.18 -2.11
N GLN A 131 -17.08 -20.51 -3.13
CA GLN A 131 -17.86 -19.92 -4.22
C GLN A 131 -18.13 -20.90 -5.37
N TYR A 132 -17.18 -21.79 -5.68
CA TYR A 132 -17.21 -22.60 -6.90
C TYR A 132 -17.15 -24.12 -6.67
N GLY A 133 -17.05 -24.58 -5.41
CA GLY A 133 -16.96 -25.99 -5.04
C GLY A 133 -15.53 -26.50 -4.83
N ASP A 134 -15.39 -27.78 -4.46
CA ASP A 134 -14.11 -28.45 -4.19
C ASP A 134 -14.07 -29.79 -4.96
N PRO A 135 -13.43 -29.87 -6.15
CA PRO A 135 -12.67 -28.81 -6.82
C PRO A 135 -13.57 -27.71 -7.44
N PRO A 136 -13.07 -26.47 -7.59
CA PRO A 136 -13.84 -25.34 -8.08
C PRO A 136 -14.13 -25.43 -9.58
N LEU A 137 -15.37 -25.12 -9.95
CA LEU A 137 -15.83 -24.98 -11.33
C LEU A 137 -15.98 -23.49 -11.67
N PHE A 138 -14.93 -22.91 -12.27
CA PHE A 138 -14.91 -21.49 -12.60
C PHE A 138 -15.74 -21.17 -13.86
N PRO A 139 -16.39 -19.99 -13.92
CA PRO A 139 -17.12 -19.56 -15.11
C PRO A 139 -16.18 -19.36 -16.32
N ASN A 140 -16.63 -19.77 -17.51
CA ASN A 140 -15.94 -19.51 -18.77
C ASN A 140 -16.03 -18.01 -19.09
N LEU A 141 -14.91 -17.29 -18.94
CA LEU A 141 -14.78 -15.88 -19.29
C LEU A 141 -13.75 -15.77 -20.43
N GLU A 142 -13.95 -14.83 -21.36
CA GLU A 142 -13.06 -14.61 -22.50
C GLU A 142 -11.61 -14.33 -22.04
N GLU A 143 -10.62 -14.94 -22.73
CA GLU A 143 -9.24 -15.13 -22.25
C GLU A 143 -8.40 -13.85 -22.14
N ASP A 144 -8.77 -12.75 -22.80
CA ASP A 144 -7.83 -11.67 -23.12
C ASP A 144 -7.50 -10.70 -21.96
N ASN A 145 -8.06 -10.90 -20.76
CA ASN A 145 -7.70 -10.12 -19.55
C ASN A 145 -8.05 -10.79 -18.20
N ARG A 146 -8.23 -12.12 -18.17
CA ARG A 146 -8.64 -12.82 -16.93
C ARG A 146 -7.44 -13.03 -15.99
N LEU A 147 -7.53 -12.51 -14.76
CA LEU A 147 -6.62 -12.90 -13.67
C LEU A 147 -6.83 -14.40 -13.37
N LYS A 148 -5.77 -15.21 -13.42
CA LYS A 148 -5.84 -16.64 -13.05
C LYS A 148 -6.30 -16.83 -11.60
N TYR A 149 -7.13 -17.84 -11.37
CA TYR A 149 -7.53 -18.25 -10.02
C TYR A 149 -6.35 -18.91 -9.31
N GLN A 150 -6.34 -18.86 -7.97
CA GLN A 150 -5.26 -19.45 -7.19
C GLN A 150 -5.23 -20.96 -7.37
N TRP A 151 -6.40 -21.61 -7.44
CA TRP A 151 -6.51 -23.03 -7.73
C TRP A 151 -5.86 -23.42 -9.07
N GLU A 152 -6.08 -22.63 -10.12
CA GLU A 152 -5.47 -22.88 -11.44
C GLU A 152 -3.95 -22.77 -11.39
N ILE A 153 -3.43 -21.78 -10.64
CA ILE A 153 -1.98 -21.65 -10.42
C ILE A 153 -1.42 -22.87 -9.70
N MET A 154 -2.11 -23.39 -8.67
CA MET A 154 -1.67 -24.59 -7.96
C MET A 154 -1.69 -25.84 -8.85
N ARG A 155 -2.66 -25.96 -9.76
CA ARG A 155 -2.68 -27.02 -10.79
C ARG A 155 -1.51 -26.89 -11.78
N ASP A 156 -1.19 -25.67 -12.22
CA ASP A 156 -0.06 -25.40 -13.11
C ASP A 156 1.29 -25.77 -12.47
N LEU A 157 1.37 -25.75 -11.12
CA LEU A 157 2.51 -26.26 -10.35
C LEU A 157 2.55 -27.79 -10.23
N GLY A 158 1.58 -28.50 -10.80
CA GLY A 158 1.49 -29.96 -10.76
C GLY A 158 0.88 -30.53 -9.48
N ILE A 159 0.26 -29.70 -8.64
CA ILE A 159 -0.38 -30.13 -7.39
C ILE A 159 -1.77 -30.69 -7.72
N GLN A 160 -2.08 -31.89 -7.21
CA GLN A 160 -3.34 -32.57 -7.46
C GLN A 160 -4.50 -31.88 -6.72
N ASP A 161 -5.69 -31.85 -7.33
CA ASP A 161 -6.89 -31.19 -6.77
C ASP A 161 -7.20 -31.61 -5.32
N SER A 162 -7.08 -32.90 -5.01
CA SER A 162 -7.31 -33.45 -3.66
C SER A 162 -6.31 -32.94 -2.63
N GLU A 163 -5.13 -32.46 -3.06
CA GLU A 163 -4.14 -31.84 -2.21
C GLU A 163 -4.29 -30.31 -2.15
N ILE A 164 -4.69 -29.65 -3.26
CA ILE A 164 -4.90 -28.19 -3.31
C ILE A 164 -5.90 -27.74 -2.23
N SER A 165 -6.98 -28.50 -1.99
CA SER A 165 -7.97 -28.18 -0.96
C SER A 165 -7.35 -27.99 0.44
N LYS A 166 -6.25 -28.69 0.76
CA LYS A 166 -5.54 -28.58 2.04
C LYS A 166 -4.80 -27.25 2.19
N PHE A 167 -4.48 -26.57 1.09
CA PHE A 167 -3.78 -25.27 1.10
C PHE A 167 -4.69 -24.10 1.48
N LYS A 168 -5.98 -24.33 1.77
CA LYS A 168 -6.80 -23.33 2.49
C LYS A 168 -6.29 -23.07 3.91
N ASP A 169 -5.54 -24.02 4.48
CA ASP A 169 -4.79 -23.85 5.71
C ASP A 169 -3.37 -23.34 5.39
N PRO A 170 -2.98 -22.13 5.85
CA PRO A 170 -1.63 -21.60 5.68
C PRO A 170 -0.52 -22.56 6.17
N GLN A 171 -0.78 -23.38 7.20
CA GLN A 171 0.21 -24.31 7.74
C GLN A 171 0.61 -25.39 6.72
N LYS A 172 -0.31 -25.77 5.81
CA LYS A 172 0.01 -26.71 4.73
C LYS A 172 1.10 -26.16 3.81
N TRP A 173 1.15 -24.86 3.56
CA TRP A 173 2.19 -24.21 2.75
C TRP A 173 3.57 -24.36 3.40
N LEU A 174 3.64 -24.10 4.71
CA LEU A 174 4.86 -24.22 5.53
C LEU A 174 5.39 -25.65 5.57
N SER A 175 4.50 -26.65 5.45
CA SER A 175 4.87 -28.07 5.38
C SER A 175 5.20 -28.59 3.97
N TYR A 176 4.96 -27.81 2.91
CA TYR A 176 5.09 -28.26 1.53
C TYR A 176 6.22 -27.55 0.79
N PHE A 177 6.11 -26.22 0.64
CA PHE A 177 7.04 -25.46 -0.20
C PHE A 177 8.49 -25.43 0.29
N PRO A 178 8.78 -25.37 1.62
CA PRO A 178 10.16 -25.49 2.10
C PRO A 178 10.84 -26.80 1.69
N HIS A 179 10.10 -27.91 1.70
CA HIS A 179 10.64 -29.21 1.27
C HIS A 179 10.88 -29.24 -0.23
N VAL A 180 9.92 -28.79 -1.04
CA VAL A 180 10.08 -28.68 -2.50
C VAL A 180 11.27 -27.80 -2.86
N ALA A 181 11.39 -26.62 -2.24
CA ALA A 181 12.50 -25.70 -2.47
C ALA A 181 13.85 -26.33 -2.06
N MET A 182 13.91 -27.04 -0.94
CA MET A 182 15.11 -27.73 -0.51
C MET A 182 15.52 -28.83 -1.50
N ASP A 183 14.57 -29.62 -1.99
CA ASP A 183 14.82 -30.69 -2.96
C ASP A 183 15.26 -30.13 -4.31
N ASP A 184 14.62 -29.06 -4.79
CA ASP A 184 15.00 -28.35 -6.01
C ASP A 184 16.43 -27.79 -5.91
N LEU A 185 16.82 -27.23 -4.76
CA LEU A 185 18.17 -26.69 -4.55
C LEU A 185 19.23 -27.79 -4.41
N LYS A 186 18.88 -28.95 -3.84
CA LYS A 186 19.75 -30.13 -3.83
C LYS A 186 19.93 -30.67 -5.25
N ALA A 187 18.85 -30.76 -6.03
CA ALA A 187 18.90 -31.17 -7.43
C ALA A 187 19.68 -30.17 -8.30
N PHE A 188 19.63 -28.87 -7.98
CA PHE A 188 20.47 -27.84 -8.58
C PHE A 188 21.97 -28.01 -8.24
N GLY A 189 22.30 -28.77 -7.19
CA GLY A 189 23.68 -29.00 -6.75
C GLY A 189 24.23 -27.89 -5.84
N LEU A 190 23.36 -27.18 -5.10
CA LEU A 190 23.81 -26.15 -4.16
C LEU A 190 24.70 -26.76 -3.07
N GLY A 191 25.91 -26.23 -2.90
CA GLY A 191 26.87 -26.68 -1.90
C GLY A 191 26.53 -26.17 -0.49
N CYS A 192 25.34 -26.50 0.01
CA CYS A 192 24.77 -25.97 1.25
C CYS A 192 25.01 -26.89 2.46
N ASP A 193 25.27 -26.30 3.63
CA ASP A 193 25.19 -27.00 4.92
C ASP A 193 23.72 -27.06 5.38
N TRP A 194 23.02 -28.11 4.95
CA TRP A 194 21.58 -28.31 5.20
C TRP A 194 21.23 -28.51 6.68
N ARG A 195 22.21 -28.82 7.55
CA ARG A 195 21.98 -28.92 9.01
C ARG A 195 21.56 -27.57 9.60
N ARG A 196 21.91 -26.48 8.92
CA ARG A 196 21.66 -25.10 9.33
C ARG A 196 20.37 -24.53 8.74
N SER A 197 19.62 -25.31 7.98
CA SER A 197 18.35 -24.88 7.39
C SER A 197 17.24 -24.76 8.43
N PHE A 198 16.36 -23.79 8.22
CA PHE A 198 15.20 -23.55 9.06
C PHE A 198 14.09 -22.84 8.30
N VAL A 199 12.87 -22.92 8.83
CA VAL A 199 11.75 -22.05 8.45
C VAL A 199 11.60 -20.92 9.46
N THR A 200 11.05 -19.79 9.03
CA THR A 200 10.67 -18.70 9.95
C THR A 200 9.26 -18.90 10.52
N THR A 201 8.77 -17.94 11.32
CA THR A 201 7.50 -17.96 12.08
C THR A 201 7.54 -18.76 13.39
N GLU A 202 6.47 -18.66 14.18
CA GLU A 202 6.31 -19.39 15.44
C GLU A 202 6.32 -20.93 15.31
N ILE A 203 6.17 -21.48 14.09
CA ILE A 203 6.31 -22.93 13.86
C ILE A 203 7.72 -23.43 14.21
N ASN A 204 8.72 -22.55 14.12
CA ASN A 204 10.07 -22.84 14.58
C ASN A 204 10.32 -22.13 15.91
N PRO A 205 10.25 -22.83 17.06
CA PRO A 205 10.30 -22.18 18.37
C PRO A 205 11.68 -21.59 18.70
N PHE A 206 12.77 -22.15 18.15
CA PHE A 206 14.11 -21.58 18.35
C PHE A 206 14.31 -20.30 17.55
N PHE A 207 13.84 -20.26 16.29
CA PHE A 207 13.88 -19.04 15.49
C PHE A 207 12.93 -17.97 16.05
N ASP A 208 11.74 -18.36 16.50
CA ASP A 208 10.81 -17.46 17.20
C ASP A 208 11.49 -16.81 18.40
N SER A 209 12.17 -17.59 19.24
CA SER A 209 12.92 -17.07 20.38
C SER A 209 14.05 -16.12 19.97
N PHE A 210 14.73 -16.38 18.85
CA PHE A 210 15.75 -15.49 18.30
C PHE A 210 15.17 -14.15 17.88
N VAL A 211 14.04 -14.14 17.17
CA VAL A 211 13.35 -12.90 16.75
C VAL A 211 12.81 -12.15 17.97
N ARG A 212 12.22 -12.84 18.95
CA ARG A 212 11.77 -12.24 20.21
C ARG A 212 12.93 -11.56 20.95
N TRP A 213 14.11 -12.18 21.01
CA TRP A 213 15.32 -11.57 21.57
C TRP A 213 15.73 -10.30 20.80
N GLN A 214 15.77 -10.35 19.47
CA GLN A 214 16.11 -9.20 18.64
C GLN A 214 15.17 -8.02 18.90
N MET A 215 13.85 -8.26 18.91
CA MET A 215 12.86 -7.21 19.15
C MET A 215 12.97 -6.63 20.55
N ASN A 216 13.14 -7.46 21.58
CA ASN A 216 13.37 -7.00 22.95
C ASN A 216 14.63 -6.15 23.06
N LYS A 217 15.71 -6.53 22.35
CA LYS A 217 16.95 -5.75 22.34
C LYS A 217 16.74 -4.38 21.71
N LEU A 218 16.10 -4.31 20.54
CA LEU A 218 15.76 -3.05 19.87
C LEU A 218 14.88 -2.15 20.76
N LYS A 219 13.87 -2.71 21.43
CA LYS A 219 13.03 -1.97 22.38
C LYS A 219 13.83 -1.45 23.58
N SER A 220 14.68 -2.27 24.18
CA SER A 220 15.52 -1.88 25.32
C SER A 220 16.51 -0.74 24.97
N MET A 221 16.87 -0.63 23.69
CA MET A 221 17.72 0.43 23.15
C MET A 221 16.94 1.69 22.76
N GLY A 222 15.62 1.73 22.98
CA GLY A 222 14.76 2.84 22.58
C GLY A 222 14.55 2.98 21.07
N LYS A 223 14.87 1.93 20.29
CA LYS A 223 14.78 1.95 18.82
C LYS A 223 13.40 1.58 18.26
N ILE A 224 12.46 1.24 19.15
CA ILE A 224 11.08 0.90 18.80
C ILE A 224 10.13 1.87 19.51
N VAL A 225 9.24 2.49 18.73
CA VAL A 225 8.21 3.42 19.21
C VAL A 225 6.83 2.97 18.73
N LYS A 226 5.78 3.27 19.50
CA LYS A 226 4.39 3.07 19.10
C LYS A 226 3.81 4.42 18.67
N GLU A 227 3.32 4.51 17.45
CA GLU A 227 2.72 5.73 16.93
C GLU A 227 1.48 5.40 16.10
N ALA A 228 0.55 6.35 16.03
CA ALA A 228 -0.61 6.24 15.17
C ALA A 228 -0.26 6.79 13.78
N ARG A 229 -0.54 6.03 12.73
CA ARG A 229 -0.30 6.44 11.35
C ARG A 229 -1.54 6.22 10.48
N HIS A 230 -1.76 7.16 9.56
CA HIS A 230 -2.72 6.99 8.50
C HIS A 230 -2.26 5.87 7.55
N THR A 231 -3.07 4.81 7.47
CA THR A 231 -2.80 3.62 6.65
C THR A 231 -4.02 3.26 5.83
N ILE A 232 -3.83 2.76 4.62
CA ILE A 232 -4.92 2.12 3.87
C ILE A 232 -5.44 0.96 4.71
N PHE A 233 -6.76 0.89 4.91
CA PHE A 233 -7.40 -0.02 5.84
C PHE A 233 -8.66 -0.60 5.21
N SER A 234 -8.91 -1.89 5.43
CA SER A 234 -10.16 -2.54 5.06
C SER A 234 -11.04 -2.69 6.31
N PRO A 235 -12.15 -1.92 6.42
CA PRO A 235 -13.13 -2.09 7.49
C PRO A 235 -13.66 -3.53 7.62
N LEU A 236 -13.89 -4.21 6.49
CA LEU A 236 -14.38 -5.58 6.47
C LEU A 236 -13.35 -6.57 7.02
N ASP A 237 -12.07 -6.42 6.64
CA ASP A 237 -10.99 -7.29 7.11
C ASP A 237 -10.52 -6.91 8.53
N GLY A 238 -10.86 -5.71 9.02
CA GLY A 238 -10.46 -5.21 10.33
C GLY A 238 -8.95 -4.98 10.46
N GLN A 239 -8.25 -4.67 9.37
CA GLN A 239 -6.80 -4.53 9.36
C GLN A 239 -6.28 -3.54 8.30
N PRO A 240 -5.04 -3.02 8.47
CA PRO A 240 -4.34 -2.32 7.41
C PRO A 240 -4.23 -3.21 6.15
N CYS A 241 -4.61 -2.65 4.99
CA CYS A 241 -4.60 -3.34 3.71
C CYS A 241 -3.31 -2.98 2.94
N ALA A 242 -2.31 -3.85 3.03
CA ALA A 242 -1.04 -3.66 2.32
C ALA A 242 -1.21 -3.92 0.82
N ASP A 243 -0.19 -3.60 0.02
CA ASP A 243 -0.27 -3.73 -1.44
C ASP A 243 -0.68 -5.15 -1.88
N HIS A 244 -0.08 -6.18 -1.30
CA HIS A 244 -0.42 -7.57 -1.64
C HIS A 244 -1.82 -8.01 -1.16
N ASP A 245 -2.49 -7.22 -0.34
CA ASP A 245 -3.86 -7.48 0.13
C ASP A 245 -4.90 -6.81 -0.77
N ARG A 246 -4.48 -6.13 -1.85
CA ARG A 246 -5.35 -5.37 -2.75
C ARG A 246 -5.65 -6.17 -4.02
N THR A 247 -6.87 -6.00 -4.51
CA THR A 247 -7.29 -6.40 -5.86
C THR A 247 -7.14 -5.22 -6.83
N ILE A 248 -7.40 -4.00 -6.35
CA ILE A 248 -7.27 -2.74 -7.09
C ILE A 248 -6.47 -1.76 -6.23
N GLY A 249 -5.56 -1.01 -6.85
CA GLY A 249 -4.84 0.08 -6.16
C GLY A 249 -3.56 -0.35 -5.43
N GLU A 250 -2.81 -1.33 -5.95
CA GLU A 250 -1.43 -1.58 -5.49
C GLU A 250 -0.57 -0.31 -5.62
N GLY A 251 0.20 0.02 -4.57
CA GLY A 251 1.06 1.20 -4.51
C GLY A 251 0.33 2.49 -4.10
N VAL A 252 -1.00 2.48 -4.04
CA VAL A 252 -1.80 3.65 -3.61
C VAL A 252 -1.51 3.96 -2.14
N GLN A 253 -1.25 5.23 -1.85
CA GLN A 253 -0.97 5.70 -0.50
C GLN A 253 -2.11 6.59 0.01
N PRO A 254 -2.23 6.76 1.34
CA PRO A 254 -3.05 7.82 1.91
C PRO A 254 -2.63 9.18 1.35
N GLN A 255 -3.61 9.96 0.92
CA GLN A 255 -3.44 11.34 0.46
C GLN A 255 -4.13 12.29 1.43
N GLU A 256 -3.42 13.35 1.79
CA GLU A 256 -3.91 14.40 2.67
C GLU A 256 -4.78 15.40 1.92
N TYR A 257 -5.89 15.81 2.54
CA TYR A 257 -6.81 16.83 2.09
C TYR A 257 -7.24 17.74 3.25
N THR A 258 -7.65 18.96 2.91
CA THR A 258 -8.31 19.87 3.85
C THR A 258 -9.82 19.70 3.72
N LEU A 259 -10.47 19.20 4.77
CA LEU A 259 -11.93 19.09 4.85
C LEU A 259 -12.50 20.38 5.46
N ILE A 260 -13.06 21.25 4.64
CA ILE A 260 -13.63 22.53 5.10
C ILE A 260 -15.04 22.34 5.63
N LYS A 261 -15.42 23.17 6.61
CA LYS A 261 -16.76 23.18 7.21
C LYS A 261 -17.49 24.47 6.84
N MET A 262 -18.51 24.36 5.97
CA MET A 262 -19.41 25.47 5.62
C MET A 262 -20.66 25.39 6.50
N GLU A 263 -20.89 26.39 7.35
CA GLU A 263 -22.01 26.41 8.29
C GLU A 263 -23.35 26.47 7.53
N MET A 264 -24.26 25.55 7.83
CA MET A 264 -25.61 25.56 7.25
C MET A 264 -26.52 26.44 8.10
N VAL A 265 -27.02 27.52 7.52
CA VAL A 265 -27.78 28.53 8.25
C VAL A 265 -29.26 28.11 8.34
N ALA A 266 -29.83 28.12 9.54
CA ALA A 266 -31.25 27.89 9.76
C ALA A 266 -32.11 29.03 9.15
N PRO A 267 -33.36 28.78 8.72
CA PRO A 267 -34.17 27.59 8.99
C PRO A 267 -33.95 26.44 8.01
N PHE A 268 -33.98 25.21 8.50
CA PHE A 268 -33.95 24.02 7.64
C PHE A 268 -35.29 23.85 6.90
N ASN A 269 -35.20 23.52 5.60
CA ASN A 269 -36.33 23.59 4.68
C ASN A 269 -37.38 22.48 4.91
N SER A 270 -36.99 21.34 5.49
CA SER A 270 -37.88 20.20 5.70
C SER A 270 -38.16 19.93 7.19
N PRO A 271 -39.37 19.44 7.56
CA PRO A 271 -39.69 19.05 8.93
C PRO A 271 -38.74 18.00 9.50
N LYS A 272 -38.26 17.09 8.64
CA LYS A 272 -37.29 16.04 9.01
C LYS A 272 -35.95 16.63 9.43
N MET A 273 -35.44 17.60 8.66
CA MET A 273 -34.19 18.28 9.02
C MET A 273 -34.33 19.10 10.30
N LYS A 274 -35.45 19.82 10.48
CA LYS A 274 -35.70 20.55 11.74
C LYS A 274 -35.67 19.61 12.95
N ALA A 275 -36.44 18.52 12.89
CA ALA A 275 -36.51 17.56 13.99
C ALA A 275 -35.15 16.93 14.35
N ALA A 276 -34.27 16.69 13.36
CA ALA A 276 -32.99 16.02 13.57
C ALA A 276 -31.82 16.97 13.87
N LEU A 277 -31.86 18.20 13.36
CA LEU A 277 -30.68 19.08 13.29
C LEU A 277 -30.83 20.40 14.07
N GLU A 278 -32.04 20.77 14.48
CA GLU A 278 -32.28 22.01 15.22
C GLU A 278 -31.59 21.97 16.59
N GLY A 279 -30.90 23.06 16.94
CA GLY A 279 -30.08 23.14 18.16
C GLY A 279 -28.66 22.56 18.05
N LYS A 280 -28.26 22.01 16.88
CA LYS A 280 -26.90 21.54 16.60
C LYS A 280 -26.17 22.48 15.65
N ASN A 281 -24.83 22.47 15.68
CA ASN A 281 -24.00 23.16 14.70
C ASN A 281 -23.86 22.27 13.47
N VAL A 282 -24.50 22.63 12.36
CA VAL A 282 -24.52 21.79 11.15
C VAL A 282 -23.59 22.39 10.10
N PHE A 283 -22.70 21.58 9.56
CA PHE A 283 -21.78 22.01 8.50
C PHE A 283 -21.86 21.10 7.28
N LEU A 284 -21.92 21.70 6.10
CA LEU A 284 -21.70 21.02 4.84
C LEU A 284 -20.19 20.89 4.63
N ALA A 285 -19.70 19.65 4.51
CA ALA A 285 -18.27 19.36 4.53
C ALA A 285 -17.72 19.04 3.13
N ALA A 286 -16.75 19.83 2.65
CA ALA A 286 -16.18 19.70 1.32
C ALA A 286 -14.66 19.51 1.36
N LEU A 287 -14.12 18.69 0.47
CA LEU A 287 -12.67 18.54 0.34
C LEU A 287 -12.09 19.58 -0.62
N THR A 288 -10.94 20.14 -0.25
CA THR A 288 -10.13 20.94 -1.15
C THR A 288 -8.64 20.60 -1.01
N SER A 289 -7.93 20.62 -2.13
CA SER A 289 -6.46 20.59 -2.17
C SER A 289 -5.85 21.98 -2.35
N ARG A 290 -6.70 23.01 -2.50
CA ARG A 290 -6.32 24.40 -2.76
C ARG A 290 -7.04 25.33 -1.77
N PRO A 291 -6.74 25.24 -0.46
CA PRO A 291 -7.42 26.05 0.56
C PRO A 291 -7.24 27.56 0.36
N GLU A 292 -6.19 27.98 -0.35
CA GLU A 292 -5.95 29.38 -0.70
C GLU A 292 -7.02 29.99 -1.60
N THR A 293 -7.76 29.16 -2.35
CA THR A 293 -8.75 29.64 -3.32
C THR A 293 -10.12 29.92 -2.68
N LEU A 294 -10.30 29.58 -1.41
CA LEU A 294 -11.61 29.65 -0.73
C LEU A 294 -12.16 31.08 -0.54
N TYR A 295 -11.33 32.12 -0.72
CA TYR A 295 -11.81 33.50 -0.77
C TYR A 295 -12.79 33.73 -1.93
N GLY A 296 -12.57 33.06 -3.06
CA GLY A 296 -13.41 33.14 -4.27
C GLY A 296 -14.57 32.14 -4.28
N LEU A 297 -14.90 31.53 -3.14
CA LEU A 297 -15.99 30.57 -3.02
C LEU A 297 -17.34 31.24 -3.33
N THR A 298 -18.04 30.79 -4.37
CA THR A 298 -19.34 31.34 -4.80
C THR A 298 -20.54 30.51 -4.34
N ASN A 299 -20.36 29.20 -4.25
CA ASN A 299 -21.39 28.23 -3.85
C ASN A 299 -20.73 26.89 -3.49
N ALA A 300 -21.55 25.92 -3.04
CA ALA A 300 -21.16 24.52 -2.96
C ALA A 300 -21.87 23.71 -4.05
N TRP A 301 -21.23 22.67 -4.56
CA TRP A 301 -21.82 21.74 -5.51
C TRP A 301 -22.19 20.43 -4.84
N VAL A 302 -23.39 19.94 -5.15
CA VAL A 302 -23.86 18.60 -4.79
C VAL A 302 -24.51 17.92 -6.00
N SER A 303 -24.37 16.61 -6.11
CA SER A 303 -25.15 15.84 -7.08
C SER A 303 -26.58 15.71 -6.59
N PRO A 304 -27.62 16.12 -7.35
CA PRO A 304 -29.02 16.01 -6.94
C PRO A 304 -29.40 14.58 -6.54
N GLU A 305 -28.92 13.59 -7.30
CA GLU A 305 -29.16 12.16 -7.08
C GLU A 305 -28.18 11.54 -6.07
N GLY A 306 -27.25 12.33 -5.52
CA GLY A 306 -26.28 11.87 -4.53
C GLY A 306 -26.95 11.50 -3.21
N ARG A 307 -26.40 10.49 -2.53
CA ARG A 307 -26.81 10.06 -1.19
C ARG A 307 -25.85 10.61 -0.16
N TYR A 308 -26.39 11.32 0.83
CA TYR A 308 -25.65 11.98 1.89
C TYR A 308 -26.30 11.63 3.24
N GLY A 309 -25.58 11.90 4.32
CA GLY A 309 -26.14 11.82 5.67
C GLY A 309 -25.64 12.98 6.52
N ALA A 310 -26.37 13.27 7.59
CA ALA A 310 -25.97 14.17 8.65
C ALA A 310 -25.38 13.36 9.81
N PHE A 311 -24.07 13.43 10.00
CA PHE A 311 -23.33 12.59 10.94
C PHE A 311 -22.79 13.38 12.14
N GLU A 312 -22.99 12.88 13.35
CA GLU A 312 -22.42 13.48 14.56
C GLU A 312 -20.90 13.26 14.63
N ILE A 313 -20.16 14.36 14.75
CA ILE A 313 -18.71 14.32 14.97
C ILE A 313 -18.38 14.43 16.45
N ASN A 314 -19.17 15.20 17.19
CA ASN A 314 -19.13 15.29 18.64
C ASN A 314 -20.56 15.61 19.14
N ASP A 315 -20.71 16.01 20.40
CA ASP A 315 -22.03 16.27 20.99
C ASP A 315 -22.74 17.50 20.36
N THR A 316 -22.00 18.45 19.80
CA THR A 316 -22.52 19.71 19.26
C THR A 316 -22.54 19.77 17.73
N ASP A 317 -21.51 19.23 17.08
CA ASP A 317 -21.22 19.43 15.66
C ASP A 317 -21.66 18.24 14.82
N VAL A 318 -22.33 18.55 13.70
CA VAL A 318 -22.82 17.61 12.70
C VAL A 318 -22.21 17.96 11.35
N LEU A 319 -21.68 16.96 10.63
CA LEU A 319 -21.24 17.12 9.26
C LEU A 319 -22.22 16.45 8.29
N VAL A 320 -22.58 17.18 7.24
CA VAL A 320 -23.32 16.66 6.09
C VAL A 320 -22.32 16.30 4.99
N LEU A 321 -22.26 15.01 4.65
CA LEU A 321 -21.32 14.41 3.69
C LEU A 321 -21.77 13.00 3.27
N SER A 322 -21.03 12.36 2.35
CA SER A 322 -21.29 10.97 1.92
C SER A 322 -21.02 9.94 3.01
N HIS A 323 -21.73 8.80 3.01
CA HIS A 323 -21.49 7.71 3.97
C HIS A 323 -20.06 7.19 3.97
N ARG A 324 -19.43 7.13 2.79
CA ARG A 324 -18.04 6.70 2.63
C ARG A 324 -17.09 7.64 3.36
N ALA A 325 -17.26 8.95 3.20
CA ALA A 325 -16.44 9.93 3.93
C ALA A 325 -16.72 9.90 5.45
N ALA A 326 -17.97 9.66 5.86
CA ALA A 326 -18.32 9.51 7.28
C ALA A 326 -17.60 8.30 7.91
N LEU A 327 -17.57 7.17 7.20
CA LEU A 327 -16.86 5.98 7.65
C LEU A 327 -15.36 6.24 7.73
N ASN A 328 -14.78 6.87 6.70
CA ASN A 328 -13.37 7.22 6.67
C ASN A 328 -12.98 8.16 7.84
N LEU A 329 -13.81 9.15 8.16
CA LEU A 329 -13.64 10.01 9.34
C LEU A 329 -13.67 9.20 10.65
N ALA A 330 -14.60 8.24 10.77
CA ALA A 330 -14.74 7.46 11.99
C ALA A 330 -13.50 6.61 12.30
N TYR A 331 -12.87 6.05 11.28
CA TYR A 331 -11.60 5.31 11.41
C TYR A 331 -10.36 6.21 11.56
N GLN A 332 -10.51 7.51 11.37
CA GLN A 332 -9.47 8.51 11.68
C GLN A 332 -9.64 9.13 13.06
N GLY A 333 -10.61 8.66 13.86
CA GLY A 333 -10.93 9.22 15.18
C GLY A 333 -11.65 10.57 15.12
N LEU A 334 -12.29 10.88 13.98
CA LEU A 334 -12.98 12.14 13.70
C LEU A 334 -14.50 11.96 13.66
N SER A 335 -15.04 11.03 14.46
CA SER A 335 -16.47 10.84 14.68
C SER A 335 -16.78 10.74 16.17
N LYS A 336 -18.06 10.86 16.54
CA LYS A 336 -18.50 10.75 17.94
C LYS A 336 -18.20 9.39 18.56
N ILE A 337 -18.28 8.32 17.76
CA ILE A 337 -17.99 6.94 18.17
C ILE A 337 -16.88 6.41 17.26
N PRO A 338 -15.69 6.07 17.79
CA PRO A 338 -14.59 5.54 16.97
C PRO A 338 -15.04 4.36 16.10
N GLU A 339 -14.55 4.33 14.85
CA GLU A 339 -14.79 3.27 13.86
C GLU A 339 -16.28 3.05 13.49
N LYS A 340 -17.20 3.90 13.97
CA LYS A 340 -18.63 3.81 13.69
C LYS A 340 -19.21 5.18 13.30
N THR A 341 -20.11 5.16 12.31
CA THR A 341 -20.85 6.37 11.92
C THR A 341 -22.05 6.60 12.84
N SER A 342 -22.31 7.85 13.22
CA SER A 342 -23.51 8.27 13.96
C SER A 342 -24.41 9.09 13.05
N CYS A 343 -25.21 8.44 12.21
CA CYS A 343 -26.11 9.10 11.26
C CYS A 343 -27.41 9.54 11.96
N LEU A 344 -27.70 10.84 11.95
CA LEU A 344 -28.95 11.42 12.46
C LEU A 344 -30.07 11.41 11.41
N LEU A 345 -29.71 11.65 10.15
CA LEU A 345 -30.66 11.84 9.07
C LEU A 345 -30.01 11.49 7.73
N GLU A 346 -30.72 10.68 6.95
CA GLU A 346 -30.42 10.40 5.54
C GLU A 346 -30.95 11.54 4.65
N LEU A 347 -30.14 11.98 3.69
CA LEU A 347 -30.41 13.12 2.82
C LEU A 347 -30.06 12.77 1.36
N THR A 348 -30.79 13.37 0.43
CA THR A 348 -30.43 13.40 -0.99
C THR A 348 -29.85 14.76 -1.36
N GLY A 349 -29.13 14.86 -2.48
CA GLY A 349 -28.64 16.15 -2.94
C GLY A 349 -29.77 17.16 -3.19
N SER A 350 -30.91 16.68 -3.66
CA SER A 350 -32.14 17.49 -3.80
C SER A 350 -32.62 18.10 -2.50
N ASP A 351 -32.43 17.43 -1.35
CA ASP A 351 -32.78 17.99 -0.04
C ASP A 351 -31.83 19.13 0.37
N LEU A 352 -30.62 19.17 -0.20
CA LEU A 352 -29.57 20.13 0.13
C LEU A 352 -29.61 21.39 -0.74
N ILE A 353 -30.06 21.26 -2.00
CA ILE A 353 -30.08 22.37 -2.97
C ILE A 353 -30.88 23.56 -2.42
N GLY A 354 -30.31 24.76 -2.58
CA GLY A 354 -30.90 26.01 -2.12
C GLY A 354 -30.69 26.34 -0.64
N LEU A 355 -30.08 25.45 0.16
CA LEU A 355 -29.78 25.76 1.55
C LEU A 355 -28.71 26.86 1.65
N PRO A 356 -28.90 27.85 2.54
CA PRO A 356 -27.94 28.91 2.76
C PRO A 356 -26.74 28.39 3.56
N LEU A 357 -25.55 28.76 3.12
CA LEU A 357 -24.28 28.41 3.72
C LEU A 357 -23.53 29.66 4.13
N LYS A 358 -22.78 29.59 5.21
CA LYS A 358 -21.85 30.63 5.65
C LYS A 358 -20.44 30.07 5.73
N PHE A 359 -19.50 30.78 5.11
CA PHE A 359 -18.08 30.47 5.21
C PHE A 359 -17.31 31.77 5.43
N PRO A 360 -16.76 32.03 6.64
CA PRO A 360 -16.22 33.34 7.00
C PRO A 360 -15.09 33.91 6.11
N MET A 361 -14.41 33.07 5.34
CA MET A 361 -13.37 33.54 4.41
C MET A 361 -13.91 33.99 3.05
N SER A 362 -15.12 33.58 2.67
CA SER A 362 -15.71 34.04 1.41
C SER A 362 -16.05 35.53 1.50
N PHE A 363 -15.89 36.26 0.40
CA PHE A 363 -16.40 37.63 0.31
C PHE A 363 -17.91 37.74 0.50
N ARG A 364 -18.63 36.63 0.26
CA ARG A 364 -20.08 36.56 0.43
C ARG A 364 -20.41 36.08 1.83
N GLN A 365 -21.32 36.82 2.47
CA GLN A 365 -21.82 36.45 3.79
C GLN A 365 -22.70 35.19 3.75
N ILE A 366 -23.48 35.02 2.67
CA ILE A 366 -24.35 33.86 2.45
C ILE A 366 -24.11 33.31 1.04
N LEU A 367 -23.81 32.02 0.98
CA LEU A 367 -23.66 31.19 -0.20
C LEU A 367 -24.88 30.26 -0.29
N HIS A 368 -25.06 29.56 -1.42
CA HIS A 368 -26.10 28.55 -1.55
C HIS A 368 -25.53 27.23 -2.05
N VAL A 369 -26.20 26.13 -1.74
CA VAL A 369 -25.94 24.83 -2.37
C VAL A 369 -26.58 24.80 -3.75
N LEU A 370 -25.79 24.48 -4.79
CA LEU A 370 -26.25 24.39 -6.18
C LEU A 370 -26.00 22.98 -6.76
N PRO A 371 -26.80 22.56 -7.76
CA PRO A 371 -26.69 21.24 -8.36
C PRO A 371 -25.50 21.14 -9.32
N MET A 372 -24.77 20.02 -9.25
CA MET A 372 -23.86 19.56 -10.31
C MET A 372 -24.06 18.05 -10.50
N PRO A 373 -24.70 17.59 -11.59
CA PRO A 373 -24.98 16.16 -11.79
C PRO A 373 -23.70 15.33 -11.88
N ALA A 374 -23.76 14.07 -11.42
CA ALA A 374 -22.66 13.12 -11.55
C ALA A 374 -22.20 12.91 -13.02
N THR A 375 -23.10 13.08 -13.99
CA THR A 375 -22.76 13.04 -15.43
C THR A 375 -21.81 14.17 -15.84
N THR A 376 -21.88 15.31 -15.15
CA THR A 376 -21.01 16.48 -15.34
C THR A 376 -19.68 16.31 -14.61
N ASN A 377 -19.69 15.83 -13.37
CA ASN A 377 -18.46 15.57 -12.62
C ASN A 377 -18.58 14.26 -11.85
N THR A 378 -17.92 13.21 -12.33
CA THR A 378 -17.98 11.90 -11.67
C THR A 378 -17.30 11.91 -10.30
N ARG A 379 -16.39 12.87 -10.04
CA ARG A 379 -15.74 13.02 -8.72
C ARG A 379 -16.72 13.33 -7.59
N ILE A 380 -17.90 13.86 -7.90
CA ILE A 380 -18.93 14.17 -6.89
C ILE A 380 -19.60 12.91 -6.30
N VAL A 381 -19.41 11.74 -6.94
CA VAL A 381 -19.93 10.45 -6.45
C VAL A 381 -18.80 9.45 -6.21
N ASP A 382 -17.70 9.53 -6.96
CA ASP A 382 -16.62 8.54 -6.91
C ASP A 382 -15.51 8.86 -5.90
N LYS A 383 -15.40 10.12 -5.44
CA LYS A 383 -14.30 10.56 -4.56
C LYS A 383 -14.76 11.55 -3.48
N GLY A 384 -14.12 11.48 -2.32
CA GLY A 384 -14.31 12.48 -1.28
C GLY A 384 -15.65 12.41 -0.55
N THR A 385 -16.10 13.59 -0.12
CA THR A 385 -17.34 13.79 0.64
C THR A 385 -18.59 13.82 -0.23
N GLY A 386 -18.44 13.76 -1.55
CA GLY A 386 -19.49 14.02 -2.53
C GLY A 386 -19.94 15.48 -2.60
N ILE A 387 -19.23 16.39 -1.93
CA ILE A 387 -19.50 17.83 -1.95
C ILE A 387 -18.24 18.53 -2.45
N LEU A 388 -18.42 19.45 -3.40
CA LEU A 388 -17.31 20.23 -3.96
C LEU A 388 -17.50 21.71 -3.66
N THR A 389 -16.39 22.41 -3.43
CA THR A 389 -16.36 23.87 -3.38
C THR A 389 -16.42 24.45 -4.79
N SER A 390 -17.20 25.51 -5.01
CA SER A 390 -17.22 26.24 -6.28
C SER A 390 -16.33 27.47 -6.22
N VAL A 391 -15.21 27.43 -6.95
CA VAL A 391 -14.30 28.58 -7.10
C VAL A 391 -14.12 28.89 -8.59
N PRO A 392 -15.13 29.51 -9.23
CA PRO A 392 -15.14 29.77 -10.67
C PRO A 392 -14.05 30.74 -11.15
N SER A 393 -13.34 31.43 -10.25
CA SER A 393 -12.20 32.27 -10.61
C SER A 393 -10.97 31.46 -11.02
N ASP A 394 -10.80 30.25 -10.48
CA ASP A 394 -9.57 29.46 -10.58
C ASP A 394 -9.82 28.01 -11.02
N VAL A 395 -11.09 27.56 -11.04
CA VAL A 395 -11.47 26.20 -11.47
C VAL A 395 -12.31 26.26 -12.76
N PRO A 396 -11.79 25.77 -13.90
CA PRO A 396 -12.47 25.83 -15.21
C PRO A 396 -13.87 25.22 -15.24
N LEU A 397 -14.05 24.07 -14.59
CA LEU A 397 -15.35 23.39 -14.57
C LEU A 397 -16.39 24.18 -13.77
N ASP A 398 -15.98 24.80 -12.66
CA ASP A 398 -16.86 25.65 -11.86
C ASP A 398 -17.31 26.87 -12.66
N TYR A 399 -16.38 27.51 -13.38
CA TYR A 399 -16.67 28.63 -14.27
C TYR A 399 -17.72 28.25 -15.33
N ILE A 400 -17.46 27.18 -16.10
CA ILE A 400 -18.34 26.76 -17.20
C ILE A 400 -19.73 26.37 -16.69
N TRP A 401 -19.80 25.65 -15.57
CA TRP A 401 -21.07 25.20 -15.02
C TRP A 401 -21.89 26.36 -14.43
N LEU A 402 -21.25 27.25 -13.67
CA LEU A 402 -21.90 28.46 -13.15
C LEU A 402 -22.38 29.37 -14.29
N HIS A 403 -21.57 29.55 -15.33
CA HIS A 403 -21.95 30.32 -16.52
C HIS A 403 -23.17 29.72 -17.22
N ASN A 404 -23.24 28.39 -17.36
CA ASN A 404 -24.40 27.71 -17.92
C ASN A 404 -25.67 27.91 -17.07
N LEU A 405 -25.55 27.82 -15.74
CA LEU A 405 -26.67 28.09 -14.83
C LEU A 405 -27.15 29.54 -14.93
N LYS A 406 -26.27 30.51 -15.19
CA LYS A 406 -26.66 31.91 -15.43
C LYS A 406 -27.33 32.15 -16.78
N MET A 407 -26.83 31.53 -17.84
CA MET A 407 -27.29 31.81 -19.22
C MET A 407 -28.54 31.03 -19.62
N LYS A 408 -28.86 29.91 -18.96
CA LYS A 408 -29.95 29.01 -19.37
C LYS A 408 -31.05 28.94 -18.30
N PRO A 409 -32.13 29.75 -18.40
CA PRO A 409 -33.26 29.69 -17.47
C PRO A 409 -33.88 28.30 -17.36
N ASP A 410 -33.99 27.55 -18.46
CA ASP A 410 -34.51 26.18 -18.46
C ASP A 410 -33.71 25.24 -17.55
N LEU A 411 -32.39 25.45 -17.46
CA LEU A 411 -31.53 24.66 -16.58
C LEU A 411 -31.79 24.99 -15.11
N ARG A 412 -32.09 26.25 -14.78
CA ARG A 412 -32.48 26.66 -13.43
C ARG A 412 -33.85 26.09 -13.07
N ASN A 413 -34.83 26.19 -13.98
CA ASN A 413 -36.17 25.63 -13.80
C ASN A 413 -36.13 24.11 -13.58
N LYS A 414 -35.26 23.39 -14.30
CA LYS A 414 -35.09 21.93 -14.16
C LYS A 414 -34.74 21.52 -12.73
N TYR A 415 -33.96 22.31 -12.01
CA TYR A 415 -33.51 22.03 -10.65
C TYR A 415 -34.19 22.90 -9.59
N ASP A 416 -35.28 23.58 -9.96
CA ASP A 416 -36.04 24.49 -9.08
C ASP A 416 -35.16 25.56 -8.39
N LEU A 417 -34.21 26.13 -9.14
CA LEU A 417 -33.29 27.14 -8.61
C LEU A 417 -33.90 28.53 -8.71
N LYS A 418 -33.87 29.27 -7.60
CA LYS A 418 -34.23 30.68 -7.62
C LYS A 418 -33.14 31.52 -8.27
N ASP A 419 -33.55 32.50 -9.05
CA ASP A 419 -32.64 33.45 -9.72
C ASP A 419 -31.73 34.18 -8.71
N GLU A 420 -32.23 34.49 -7.50
CA GLU A 420 -31.48 35.14 -6.42
C GLU A 420 -30.27 34.32 -5.92
N TRP A 421 -30.29 33.00 -6.11
CA TRP A 421 -29.18 32.11 -5.71
C TRP A 421 -28.05 32.07 -6.73
N VAL A 422 -28.32 32.42 -8.00
CA VAL A 422 -27.41 32.18 -9.13
C VAL A 422 -27.01 33.46 -9.86
N LEU A 423 -27.97 34.29 -10.25
CA LEU A 423 -27.70 35.46 -11.09
C LEU A 423 -26.77 36.48 -10.41
N PRO A 424 -26.90 36.76 -9.09
CA PRO A 424 -26.01 37.70 -8.41
C PRO A 424 -24.59 37.18 -8.17
N LEU A 425 -24.25 35.93 -8.54
CA LEU A 425 -22.95 35.32 -8.25
C LEU A 425 -21.84 35.88 -9.15
N GLU A 426 -21.19 36.95 -8.74
CA GLU A 426 -20.01 37.51 -9.41
C GLU A 426 -18.76 36.67 -9.17
N ILE A 427 -17.90 36.61 -10.19
CA ILE A 427 -16.61 35.92 -10.13
C ILE A 427 -15.57 36.96 -9.75
N THR A 428 -14.99 36.81 -8.56
CA THR A 428 -13.96 37.72 -8.06
C THR A 428 -12.58 37.09 -8.28
N PRO A 429 -11.67 37.76 -9.01
CA PRO A 429 -10.27 37.33 -9.13
C PRO A 429 -9.60 37.31 -7.74
N ILE A 430 -8.95 36.19 -7.40
CA ILE A 430 -8.29 36.00 -6.10
C ILE A 430 -6.81 35.67 -6.19
N ILE A 431 -6.34 35.21 -7.36
CA ILE A 431 -4.94 34.93 -7.63
C ILE A 431 -4.53 35.75 -8.84
N PHE A 432 -3.47 36.54 -8.67
CA PHE A 432 -2.80 37.23 -9.74
C PHE A 432 -1.80 36.28 -10.41
N VAL A 433 -1.88 36.18 -11.74
CA VAL A 433 -0.94 35.41 -12.56
C VAL A 433 -0.37 36.32 -13.63
N ASP A 434 0.95 36.34 -13.74
CA ASP A 434 1.64 37.13 -14.76
C ASP A 434 1.16 36.74 -16.17
N GLY A 435 0.75 37.74 -16.96
CA GLY A 435 0.17 37.56 -18.29
C GLY A 435 -1.35 37.43 -18.35
N PHE A 436 -2.02 37.20 -17.22
CA PHE A 436 -3.50 37.18 -17.12
C PHE A 436 -4.08 38.47 -16.52
N GLY A 437 -3.25 39.30 -15.88
CA GLY A 437 -3.66 40.57 -15.28
C GLY A 437 -4.58 40.35 -14.08
N ASP A 438 -5.57 41.23 -13.93
CA ASP A 438 -6.59 41.16 -12.86
C ASP A 438 -7.84 40.36 -13.28
N GLU A 439 -7.78 39.60 -14.39
CA GLU A 439 -8.90 38.76 -14.83
C GLU A 439 -8.94 37.44 -14.02
N ALA A 440 -10.13 36.87 -13.88
CA ALA A 440 -10.28 35.51 -13.35
C ALA A 440 -9.59 34.50 -14.28
N VAL A 441 -8.58 33.79 -13.77
CA VAL A 441 -7.71 32.92 -14.57
C VAL A 441 -8.50 31.81 -15.25
N ALA A 442 -9.44 31.16 -14.55
CA ALA A 442 -10.28 30.12 -15.13
C ALA A 442 -11.18 30.64 -16.25
N GLU A 443 -11.76 31.82 -16.09
CA GLU A 443 -12.57 32.46 -17.13
C GLU A 443 -11.73 32.73 -18.38
N ARG A 444 -10.53 33.31 -18.20
CA ARG A 444 -9.64 33.65 -19.32
C ARG A 444 -9.15 32.40 -20.05
N VAL A 445 -8.65 31.39 -19.32
CA VAL A 445 -8.22 30.12 -19.90
C VAL A 445 -9.35 29.42 -20.65
N CYS A 446 -10.56 29.38 -20.09
CA CYS A 446 -11.71 28.80 -20.77
C CYS A 446 -12.05 29.53 -22.08
N LYS A 447 -11.97 30.87 -22.10
CA LYS A 447 -12.19 31.68 -23.32
C LYS A 447 -11.10 31.42 -24.36
N ASP A 448 -9.83 31.44 -23.96
CA ASP A 448 -8.68 31.26 -24.86
C ASP A 448 -8.67 29.84 -25.47
N MET A 449 -8.99 28.82 -24.69
CA MET A 449 -9.14 27.44 -25.15
C MET A 449 -10.50 27.14 -25.82
N LYS A 450 -11.39 28.14 -25.90
CA LYS A 450 -12.75 28.03 -26.48
C LYS A 450 -13.56 26.87 -25.88
N ILE A 451 -13.48 26.70 -24.57
CA ILE A 451 -14.27 25.72 -23.82
C ILE A 451 -15.66 26.31 -23.61
N VAL A 452 -16.68 25.63 -24.11
CA VAL A 452 -18.08 26.14 -24.07
C VAL A 452 -19.03 25.17 -23.38
N SER A 453 -18.59 23.94 -23.09
CA SER A 453 -19.42 22.90 -22.50
C SER A 453 -18.69 22.12 -21.42
N GLN A 454 -19.44 21.78 -20.37
CA GLN A 454 -18.98 20.90 -19.29
C GLN A 454 -18.69 19.47 -19.76
N ASN A 455 -19.17 19.08 -20.95
CA ASN A 455 -18.92 17.78 -21.55
C ASN A 455 -17.53 17.65 -22.19
N GLU A 456 -16.80 18.75 -22.37
CA GLU A 456 -15.45 18.77 -22.95
C GLU A 456 -14.38 18.35 -21.91
N LYS A 457 -14.53 17.15 -21.33
CA LYS A 457 -13.75 16.67 -20.18
C LYS A 457 -12.24 16.76 -20.38
N VAL A 458 -11.73 16.36 -21.56
CA VAL A 458 -10.30 16.41 -21.88
C VAL A 458 -9.77 17.84 -21.86
N LYS A 459 -10.47 18.79 -22.48
CA LYS A 459 -10.06 20.21 -22.48
C LYS A 459 -10.12 20.82 -21.10
N LEU A 460 -11.12 20.46 -20.29
CA LEU A 460 -11.24 20.92 -18.91
C LEU A 460 -10.11 20.40 -18.02
N GLU A 461 -9.68 19.15 -18.22
CA GLU A 461 -8.52 18.59 -17.54
C GLU A 461 -7.22 19.27 -17.97
N GLU A 462 -7.05 19.53 -19.27
CA GLU A 462 -5.90 20.31 -19.80
C GLU A 462 -5.88 21.73 -19.24
N ALA A 463 -7.02 22.42 -19.22
CA ALA A 463 -7.16 23.75 -18.64
C ALA A 463 -6.81 23.76 -17.14
N THR A 464 -7.28 22.75 -16.38
CA THR A 464 -6.97 22.62 -14.96
C THR A 464 -5.47 22.42 -14.74
N LYS A 465 -4.82 21.53 -15.51
CA LYS A 465 -3.37 21.31 -15.44
C LYS A 465 -2.58 22.57 -15.80
N LEU A 466 -3.03 23.33 -16.79
CA LEU A 466 -2.42 24.59 -17.16
C LEU A 466 -2.47 25.57 -16.00
N ILE A 467 -3.65 25.80 -15.42
CA ILE A 467 -3.82 26.72 -14.29
C ILE A 467 -2.98 26.28 -13.08
N ASP A 468 -2.98 24.99 -12.74
CA ASP A 468 -2.21 24.46 -11.61
C ASP A 468 -0.68 24.57 -11.81
N SER A 469 -0.22 24.73 -13.06
CA SER A 469 1.20 24.94 -13.39
C SER A 469 1.64 26.41 -13.34
N LEU A 470 0.70 27.35 -13.26
CA LEU A 470 0.99 28.78 -13.24
C LEU A 470 1.45 29.22 -11.84
N GLU A 471 2.50 30.02 -11.80
CA GLU A 471 2.89 30.72 -10.58
C GLU A 471 2.00 31.95 -10.37
N GLY A 472 1.53 32.13 -9.14
CA GLY A 472 0.65 33.23 -8.80
C GLY A 472 0.95 33.85 -7.44
N LYS A 473 0.35 35.02 -7.22
CA LYS A 473 0.32 35.73 -5.95
C LYS A 473 -1.12 35.91 -5.49
N LEU A 474 -1.38 35.72 -4.22
CA LEU A 474 -2.73 35.93 -3.66
C LEU A 474 -3.07 37.42 -3.74
N LEU A 475 -4.25 37.78 -4.23
CA LEU A 475 -4.71 39.17 -4.33
C LEU A 475 -5.42 39.66 -3.07
N VAL A 476 -5.86 38.73 -2.23
CA VAL A 476 -6.90 38.99 -1.22
C VAL A 476 -6.56 38.39 0.15
N GLY A 477 -7.27 38.85 1.17
CA GLY A 477 -7.10 38.38 2.55
C GLY A 477 -5.81 38.85 3.21
N GLU A 478 -5.51 38.29 4.38
CA GLU A 478 -4.37 38.69 5.23
C GLU A 478 -2.99 38.41 4.62
N HIS A 479 -2.94 37.63 3.54
CA HIS A 479 -1.71 37.23 2.87
C HIS A 479 -1.61 37.75 1.43
N ALA A 480 -2.39 38.79 1.10
CA ALA A 480 -2.31 39.47 -0.19
C ALA A 480 -0.87 39.87 -0.54
N GLY A 481 -0.50 39.71 -1.81
CA GLY A 481 0.82 39.98 -2.37
C GLY A 481 1.84 38.85 -2.23
N LYS A 482 1.58 37.80 -1.44
CA LYS A 482 2.49 36.66 -1.26
C LYS A 482 2.25 35.55 -2.28
N GLY A 483 3.31 34.81 -2.62
CA GLY A 483 3.24 33.69 -3.57
C GLY A 483 2.44 32.49 -3.04
N ILE A 484 1.72 31.79 -3.92
CA ILE A 484 0.81 30.67 -3.56
C ILE A 484 1.49 29.58 -2.74
N ASN A 485 2.71 29.20 -3.10
CA ASN A 485 3.47 28.15 -2.39
C ASN A 485 3.74 28.47 -0.91
N ILE A 486 3.79 29.76 -0.55
CA ILE A 486 3.99 30.21 0.83
C ILE A 486 2.64 30.32 1.56
N VAL A 487 1.60 30.82 0.89
CA VAL A 487 0.31 31.08 1.55
C VAL A 487 -0.54 29.84 1.76
N LYS A 488 -0.48 28.86 0.85
CA LYS A 488 -1.24 27.61 0.97
C LYS A 488 -1.07 26.91 2.32
N PRO A 489 0.16 26.63 2.82
CA PRO A 489 0.33 26.02 4.13
C PRO A 489 -0.11 26.92 5.28
N LEU A 490 0.06 28.25 5.18
CA LEU A 490 -0.37 29.20 6.21
C LEU A 490 -1.89 29.25 6.36
N ILE A 491 -2.61 29.29 5.23
CA ILE A 491 -4.08 29.29 5.21
C ILE A 491 -4.62 27.96 5.72
N ASN A 492 -4.04 26.84 5.27
CA ASN A 492 -4.43 25.52 5.77
C ASN A 492 -4.28 25.43 7.29
N LYS A 493 -3.15 25.89 7.83
CA LYS A 493 -2.89 25.94 9.27
C LYS A 493 -3.92 26.80 10.00
N SER A 494 -4.18 28.03 9.51
CA SER A 494 -5.16 28.94 10.11
C SER A 494 -6.58 28.35 10.12
N LEU A 495 -7.01 27.70 9.03
CA LEU A 495 -8.31 27.02 8.95
C LEU A 495 -8.46 25.90 9.98
N ILE A 496 -7.40 25.12 10.21
CA ILE A 496 -7.39 24.04 11.20
C ILE A 496 -7.39 24.62 12.62
N GLU A 497 -6.53 25.60 12.91
CA GLU A 497 -6.41 26.24 14.23
C GLU A 497 -7.68 26.98 14.65
N THR A 498 -8.42 27.54 13.68
CA THR A 498 -9.71 28.21 13.92
C THR A 498 -10.91 27.24 13.89
N HIS A 499 -10.67 25.93 13.85
CA HIS A 499 -11.68 24.88 13.77
C HIS A 499 -12.66 25.05 12.60
N ARG A 500 -12.22 25.63 11.49
CA ARG A 500 -12.99 25.81 10.24
C ARG A 500 -12.72 24.71 9.22
N ALA A 501 -11.65 23.97 9.39
CA ALA A 501 -11.34 22.77 8.63
C ALA A 501 -10.80 21.66 9.53
N ILE A 502 -10.81 20.44 9.02
CA ILE A 502 -10.24 19.26 9.64
C ILE A 502 -9.24 18.65 8.66
N LEU A 503 -8.14 18.13 9.18
CA LEU A 503 -7.20 17.34 8.39
C LEU A 503 -7.82 15.97 8.08
N TYR A 504 -7.91 15.62 6.81
CA TYR A 504 -8.60 14.40 6.38
C TYR A 504 -7.74 13.65 5.39
N TYR A 505 -7.66 12.33 5.54
CA TYR A 505 -6.92 11.47 4.64
C TYR A 505 -7.85 10.57 3.83
N GLU A 506 -7.52 10.33 2.57
CA GLU A 506 -8.25 9.42 1.69
C GLU A 506 -7.29 8.63 0.82
N PRO A 507 -7.61 7.41 0.36
CA PRO A 507 -6.79 6.75 -0.64
C PRO A 507 -6.69 7.62 -1.90
N ALA A 508 -5.48 7.87 -2.41
CA ALA A 508 -5.27 8.76 -3.57
C ALA A 508 -6.10 8.35 -4.82
N SER A 509 -6.33 7.04 -4.95
CA SER A 509 -7.28 6.44 -5.87
C SER A 509 -8.02 5.31 -5.18
N GLN A 510 -9.07 4.79 -5.81
CA GLN A 510 -9.82 3.66 -5.29
C GLN A 510 -8.88 2.48 -4.96
N VAL A 511 -9.09 1.90 -3.79
CA VAL A 511 -8.40 0.68 -3.35
C VAL A 511 -9.47 -0.32 -2.95
N ILE A 512 -9.42 -1.51 -3.53
CA ILE A 512 -10.31 -2.61 -3.19
C ILE A 512 -9.46 -3.73 -2.61
N SER A 513 -9.81 -4.22 -1.43
CA SER A 513 -9.13 -5.34 -0.79
C SER A 513 -9.37 -6.64 -1.58
N ARG A 514 -8.66 -7.71 -1.22
CA ARG A 514 -8.90 -9.05 -1.75
C ARG A 514 -10.17 -9.72 -1.25
N SER A 515 -10.77 -9.22 -0.17
CA SER A 515 -12.11 -9.64 0.28
C SER A 515 -13.24 -8.92 -0.45
N GLY A 516 -12.92 -7.97 -1.34
CA GLY A 516 -13.89 -7.19 -2.10
C GLY A 516 -14.38 -5.94 -1.36
N ASP A 517 -13.75 -5.60 -0.24
CA ASP A 517 -14.05 -4.41 0.53
C ASP A 517 -13.45 -3.16 -0.10
N GLU A 518 -14.16 -2.04 -0.04
CA GLU A 518 -13.62 -0.76 -0.47
C GLU A 518 -12.81 -0.14 0.68
N CYS A 519 -11.50 -0.08 0.50
CA CYS A 519 -10.60 0.40 1.54
C CYS A 519 -10.73 1.91 1.76
N ILE A 520 -10.52 2.31 3.00
CA ILE A 520 -10.46 3.70 3.48
C ILE A 520 -9.06 4.00 4.03
N VAL A 521 -8.89 5.17 4.67
CA VAL A 521 -7.71 5.45 5.48
C VAL A 521 -8.09 5.43 6.95
N ALA A 522 -7.46 4.56 7.73
CA ALA A 522 -7.61 4.53 9.18
C ALA A 522 -6.36 5.09 9.86
N LEU A 523 -6.55 5.74 11.01
CA LEU A 523 -5.48 6.10 11.91
C LEU A 523 -5.21 4.90 12.83
N THR A 524 -4.22 4.08 12.46
CA THR A 524 -3.94 2.83 13.17
C THR A 524 -2.67 2.96 14.02
N GLU A 525 -2.72 2.43 15.25
CA GLU A 525 -1.50 2.31 16.04
C GLU A 525 -0.62 1.18 15.50
N GLN A 526 0.66 1.46 15.32
CA GLN A 526 1.64 0.49 14.82
C GLN A 526 2.98 0.70 15.54
N TRP A 527 3.76 -0.36 15.64
CA TRP A 527 5.13 -0.29 16.14
C TRP A 527 6.09 0.03 14.99
N PHE A 528 7.02 0.94 15.24
CA PHE A 528 7.99 1.41 14.26
C PHE A 528 9.42 1.25 14.78
N ILE A 529 10.33 0.91 13.88
CA ILE A 529 11.77 1.07 14.08
C ILE A 529 12.19 2.46 13.63
N THR A 530 12.97 3.16 14.45
CA THR A 530 13.35 4.58 14.24
C THR A 530 14.66 4.75 13.47
N TYR A 531 14.75 4.24 12.23
CA TYR A 531 15.97 4.34 11.41
C TYR A 531 16.42 5.78 11.09
N GLY A 532 15.51 6.76 11.15
CA GLY A 532 15.81 8.18 10.92
C GLY A 532 16.52 8.89 12.07
N GLU A 533 16.79 8.21 13.18
CA GLU A 533 17.56 8.79 14.28
C GLU A 533 18.98 9.14 13.83
N VAL A 534 19.36 10.40 13.99
CA VAL A 534 20.60 10.98 13.42
C VAL A 534 21.85 10.16 13.77
N GLU A 535 22.04 9.83 15.05
CA GLU A 535 23.22 9.06 15.49
C GLU A 535 23.19 7.63 14.94
N TRP A 536 22.01 7.01 14.88
CA TRP A 536 21.92 5.63 14.40
C TRP A 536 22.12 5.52 12.89
N LYS A 537 21.57 6.47 12.14
CA LYS A 537 21.81 6.62 10.70
C LYS A 537 23.29 6.86 10.40
N LYS A 538 23.96 7.72 11.18
CA LYS A 538 25.41 7.95 11.04
C LYS A 538 26.22 6.67 11.24
N MET A 539 25.90 5.86 12.26
CA MET A 539 26.55 4.55 12.46
C MET A 539 26.34 3.61 11.24
N ALA A 540 25.16 3.66 10.61
CA ALA A 540 24.90 2.87 9.41
C ALA A 540 25.68 3.39 8.18
N GLU A 541 25.82 4.70 8.03
CA GLU A 541 26.66 5.34 7.00
C GLU A 541 28.15 5.00 7.19
N GLU A 542 28.64 5.02 8.43
CA GLU A 542 30.00 4.57 8.78
C GLU A 542 30.20 3.08 8.44
N CYS A 543 29.23 2.23 8.76
CA CYS A 543 29.26 0.82 8.37
C CYS A 543 29.33 0.67 6.85
N LEU A 544 28.46 1.37 6.10
CA LEU A 544 28.43 1.36 4.64
C LEU A 544 29.75 1.83 4.01
N SER A 545 30.45 2.78 4.65
CA SER A 545 31.77 3.25 4.19
C SER A 545 32.83 2.15 4.26
N SER A 546 32.73 1.24 5.23
CA SER A 546 33.64 0.11 5.41
C SER A 546 33.29 -1.11 4.53
N MET A 547 32.08 -1.14 3.99
CA MET A 547 31.61 -2.25 3.14
C MET A 547 32.23 -2.20 1.75
N THR A 548 32.64 -3.38 1.26
CA THR A 548 32.98 -3.56 -0.15
C THR A 548 31.71 -3.77 -0.97
N LEU A 549 31.45 -2.85 -1.90
CA LEU A 549 30.35 -2.94 -2.87
C LEU A 549 30.95 -3.14 -4.27
N TYR A 550 30.30 -3.96 -5.09
CA TYR A 550 30.83 -4.39 -6.39
C TYR A 550 30.48 -3.44 -7.55
N SER A 551 29.78 -2.33 -7.27
CA SER A 551 29.56 -1.23 -8.20
C SER A 551 29.28 0.07 -7.46
N ASP A 552 29.63 1.21 -8.08
CA ASP A 552 29.30 2.54 -7.55
C ASP A 552 27.80 2.79 -7.57
N GLU A 553 27.09 2.24 -8.55
CA GLU A 553 25.63 2.31 -8.60
C GLU A 553 24.99 1.70 -7.34
N ALA A 554 25.46 0.53 -6.89
CA ALA A 554 24.97 -0.08 -5.66
C ALA A 554 25.23 0.81 -4.43
N ARG A 555 26.39 1.49 -4.39
CA ARG A 555 26.72 2.44 -3.32
C ARG A 555 25.73 3.61 -3.29
N HIS A 556 25.51 4.26 -4.44
CA HIS A 556 24.55 5.35 -4.54
C HIS A 556 23.13 4.92 -4.15
N TRP A 557 22.72 3.69 -4.47
CA TRP A 557 21.42 3.15 -4.03
C TRP A 557 21.31 3.02 -2.52
N PHE A 558 22.36 2.54 -1.84
CA PHE A 558 22.39 2.49 -0.38
C PHE A 558 22.37 3.89 0.26
N GLU A 559 23.21 4.80 -0.23
CA GLU A 559 23.28 6.19 0.25
C GLU A 559 21.95 6.91 0.05
N HIS A 560 21.34 6.76 -1.13
CA HIS A 560 20.01 7.30 -1.39
C HIS A 560 18.98 6.72 -0.43
N SER A 561 18.99 5.40 -0.21
CA SER A 561 18.06 4.75 0.72
C SER A 561 18.22 5.27 2.16
N LEU A 562 19.45 5.36 2.67
CA LEU A 562 19.75 5.93 3.98
C LEU A 562 19.33 7.41 4.06
N SER A 563 19.38 8.16 2.96
CA SER A 563 19.03 9.59 2.94
C SER A 563 17.58 9.86 3.35
N TRP A 564 16.63 9.05 2.88
CA TRP A 564 15.19 9.24 3.13
C TRP A 564 14.59 8.27 4.15
N LEU A 565 15.30 7.20 4.53
CA LEU A 565 14.81 6.23 5.50
C LEU A 565 14.60 6.91 6.87
N ASN A 566 13.38 6.80 7.38
CA ASN A 566 12.99 7.41 8.65
C ASN A 566 12.37 6.36 9.59
N LYS A 567 11.07 6.42 9.88
CA LYS A 567 10.38 5.38 10.65
C LYS A 567 9.91 4.28 9.72
N TRP A 568 10.19 3.03 10.08
CA TRP A 568 9.73 1.85 9.35
C TRP A 568 8.75 1.07 10.21
N ALA A 569 7.58 0.76 9.67
CA ALA A 569 6.55 0.03 10.40
C ALA A 569 6.98 -1.44 10.53
N CYS A 570 7.28 -1.89 11.75
CA CYS A 570 7.86 -3.21 12.02
C CYS A 570 6.84 -4.24 12.51
N SER A 571 5.56 -3.84 12.65
CA SER A 571 4.50 -4.70 13.16
C SER A 571 3.32 -4.85 12.20
N ARG A 572 2.56 -5.94 12.31
CA ARG A 572 1.29 -6.16 11.59
C ARG A 572 0.29 -6.86 12.50
N SER A 573 -1.01 -6.70 12.25
CA SER A 573 -2.07 -7.39 13.01
C SER A 573 -2.45 -8.77 12.41
N PHE A 574 -1.97 -9.08 11.20
CA PHE A 574 -2.38 -10.27 10.45
C PHE A 574 -1.24 -10.87 9.63
N GLY A 575 -1.37 -12.16 9.31
CA GLY A 575 -0.41 -12.95 8.57
C GLY A 575 0.27 -14.00 9.45
N LEU A 576 1.41 -14.50 8.98
CA LEU A 576 2.26 -15.45 9.70
C LEU A 576 3.52 -14.73 10.20
N GLY A 577 4.06 -15.16 11.35
CA GLY A 577 5.27 -14.56 11.88
C GLY A 577 5.48 -14.87 13.36
N THR A 578 6.43 -14.14 13.96
CA THR A 578 6.66 -14.12 15.40
C THR A 578 5.84 -13.00 16.03
N ARG A 579 5.21 -13.26 17.18
CA ARG A 579 4.49 -12.22 17.93
C ARG A 579 5.45 -11.27 18.64
N ILE A 580 5.07 -9.99 18.71
CA ILE A 580 5.83 -8.99 19.45
C ILE A 580 5.77 -9.33 20.95
N PRO A 581 6.91 -9.52 21.64
CA PRO A 581 6.95 -10.09 23.00
C PRO A 581 6.17 -9.31 24.07
N TRP A 582 5.99 -8.01 23.88
CA TRP A 582 5.31 -7.13 24.83
C TRP A 582 3.93 -6.66 24.36
N ASP A 583 3.50 -7.08 23.17
CA ASP A 583 2.24 -6.68 22.56
C ASP A 583 1.82 -7.77 21.55
N GLU A 584 1.35 -8.91 22.07
CA GLU A 584 1.09 -10.13 21.29
C GLU A 584 -0.07 -10.01 20.28
N GLN A 585 -0.78 -8.89 20.29
CA GLN A 585 -1.75 -8.51 19.26
C GLN A 585 -1.07 -8.27 17.91
N PHE A 586 0.23 -7.94 17.92
CA PHE A 586 1.01 -7.69 16.72
C PHE A 586 2.02 -8.79 16.43
N LEU A 587 2.25 -9.05 15.15
CA LEU A 587 3.34 -9.85 14.61
C LEU A 587 4.46 -8.95 14.12
N VAL A 588 5.70 -9.42 14.25
CA VAL A 588 6.87 -8.83 13.59
C VAL A 588 6.74 -9.05 12.09
N GLU A 589 6.92 -7.97 11.32
CA GLU A 589 6.78 -8.03 9.87
C GLU A 589 8.02 -8.62 9.19
N SER A 590 7.83 -9.15 7.97
CA SER A 590 8.83 -9.96 7.28
C SER A 590 10.12 -9.25 6.92
N LEU A 591 10.15 -7.92 6.77
CA LEU A 591 11.39 -7.17 6.54
C LEU A 591 12.12 -6.78 7.83
N SER A 592 11.49 -6.99 8.99
CA SER A 592 12.03 -6.65 10.31
C SER A 592 12.63 -7.86 11.02
N ASP A 593 12.03 -9.05 10.88
CA ASP A 593 12.59 -10.32 11.40
C ASP A 593 13.71 -10.91 10.52
N SER A 594 13.90 -10.35 9.31
CA SER A 594 14.89 -10.81 8.33
C SER A 594 16.17 -9.96 8.25
N SER A 595 16.51 -9.21 9.30
CA SER A 595 17.68 -8.32 9.31
C SER A 595 18.94 -8.93 9.94
N LEU A 596 18.80 -9.83 10.91
CA LEU A 596 19.94 -10.41 11.67
C LEU A 596 20.01 -11.95 11.63
N TYR A 597 19.15 -12.61 10.84
CA TYR A 597 19.06 -14.07 10.78
C TYR A 597 20.36 -14.77 10.33
N MET A 598 21.30 -14.05 9.71
CA MET A 598 22.62 -14.58 9.35
C MET A 598 23.42 -14.99 10.59
N ALA A 599 23.21 -14.33 11.74
CA ALA A 599 23.78 -14.76 13.00
C ALA A 599 23.18 -16.11 13.44
N TYR A 600 21.88 -16.31 13.23
CA TYR A 600 21.18 -17.54 13.59
C TYR A 600 21.68 -18.76 12.79
N TYR A 601 22.05 -18.59 11.51
CA TYR A 601 22.68 -19.66 10.72
C TYR A 601 23.92 -20.27 11.40
N THR A 602 24.65 -19.48 12.19
CA THR A 602 25.90 -19.95 12.82
C THR A 602 25.64 -20.97 13.93
N VAL A 603 24.45 -20.96 14.54
CA VAL A 603 24.09 -21.81 15.68
C VAL A 603 22.97 -22.81 15.38
N SER A 604 22.18 -22.61 14.32
CA SER A 604 20.98 -23.42 14.05
C SER A 604 21.23 -24.93 14.01
N HIS A 605 22.34 -25.38 13.42
CA HIS A 605 22.72 -26.81 13.42
C HIS A 605 22.90 -27.45 14.81
N LEU A 606 23.26 -26.66 15.84
CA LEU A 606 23.39 -27.14 17.23
C LEU A 606 22.04 -27.19 17.95
N LEU A 607 21.04 -26.49 17.42
CA LEU A 607 19.72 -26.36 18.02
C LEU A 607 18.71 -27.31 17.36
N HIS A 608 18.76 -27.47 16.04
CA HIS A 608 17.68 -28.09 15.28
C HIS A 608 17.82 -29.60 15.07
N GLY A 609 19.02 -30.17 15.22
CA GLY A 609 19.23 -31.60 14.96
C GLY A 609 18.91 -32.02 13.52
N GLY A 610 18.97 -31.09 12.55
CA GLY A 610 18.64 -31.33 11.14
C GLY A 610 17.15 -31.17 10.79
N ASP A 611 16.29 -30.85 11.75
CA ASP A 611 14.89 -30.52 11.52
C ASP A 611 14.70 -29.02 11.22
N ILE A 612 14.25 -28.68 10.01
CA ILE A 612 14.04 -27.28 9.62
C ILE A 612 12.96 -26.56 10.44
N TYR A 613 12.09 -27.32 11.12
CA TYR A 613 11.07 -26.77 12.02
C TYR A 613 11.56 -26.64 13.47
N GLY A 614 12.72 -27.20 13.82
CA GLY A 614 13.26 -27.15 15.19
C GLY A 614 12.39 -27.87 16.23
N ALA A 615 11.45 -28.72 15.81
CA ALA A 615 10.54 -29.45 16.70
C ALA A 615 11.18 -30.74 17.22
N ARG A 616 12.01 -31.39 16.40
CA ARG A 616 12.76 -32.61 16.74
C ARG A 616 14.23 -32.27 16.99
N SER A 617 14.46 -31.57 18.10
CA SER A 617 15.81 -31.20 18.54
C SER A 617 16.49 -32.34 19.29
N ASN A 618 17.72 -32.66 18.91
CA ASN A 618 18.65 -33.46 19.72
C ASN A 618 19.51 -32.59 20.65
N SER A 619 19.21 -31.29 20.73
CA SER A 619 19.95 -30.33 21.57
C SER A 619 19.61 -30.54 23.04
N SER A 620 20.60 -30.30 23.91
CA SER A 620 20.37 -30.20 25.35
C SER A 620 19.65 -28.91 25.74
N ILE A 621 19.56 -27.94 24.83
CA ILE A 621 18.92 -26.63 25.03
C ILE A 621 17.51 -26.68 24.47
N ARG A 622 16.52 -26.36 25.31
CA ARG A 622 15.12 -26.21 24.91
C ARG A 622 14.85 -24.78 24.41
N PRO A 623 13.89 -24.57 23.50
CA PRO A 623 13.55 -23.24 23.00
C PRO A 623 13.25 -22.23 24.13
N GLU A 624 12.54 -22.65 25.17
CA GLU A 624 12.15 -21.80 26.30
C GLU A 624 13.35 -21.38 27.16
N GLN A 625 14.50 -22.04 27.02
CA GLN A 625 15.74 -21.71 27.73
C GLN A 625 16.55 -20.63 27.02
N MET A 626 16.20 -20.25 25.79
CA MET A 626 16.85 -19.18 25.01
C MET A 626 16.42 -17.78 25.50
N THR A 627 16.44 -17.57 26.82
CA THR A 627 16.01 -16.33 27.49
C THR A 627 17.11 -15.28 27.47
N GLY A 628 17.23 -14.62 26.33
CA GLY A 628 18.30 -13.66 26.07
C GLY A 628 19.58 -14.36 25.61
N PHE A 629 20.18 -13.86 24.54
CA PHE A 629 21.48 -14.30 24.02
C PHE A 629 22.62 -13.90 25.00
N GLN A 630 22.55 -14.36 26.25
CA GLN A 630 23.64 -14.47 27.21
C GLN A 630 24.11 -15.94 27.35
N ALA A 631 23.66 -16.82 26.45
CA ALA A 631 24.31 -18.09 26.27
C ALA A 631 25.72 -17.83 25.71
N ARG A 632 26.73 -17.89 26.59
CA ARG A 632 28.08 -18.26 26.16
C ARG A 632 27.95 -19.66 25.57
N ILE A 633 27.70 -19.73 24.26
CA ILE A 633 27.89 -20.94 23.46
C ILE A 633 29.38 -21.10 23.24
#